data_AF-A0A7G2JY86-F1
#
_entry.id   AF-A0A7G2JY86-F1
#
_cell.length_a   1.000
_cell.length_b   1.000
_cell.length_c   1.000
_cell.angle_alpha   90.00
_cell.angle_beta   90.00
_cell.angle_gamma   90.00
#
_symmetry.space_group_name_H-M   'P 1'
#
loop_
_entity.id
_entity.type
_entity.pdbx_description
1 polymer ?
#
loop_
_entity_poly.entity_id
_entity_poly.type
_entity_poly.pdbx_seq_one_letter_code
_entity_poly.pdbx_strand_id
1 'polypeptide(L)'
;LLGLSGVPAAGDEATVVRDEKKAREVALYRQGKFREVKLMQDVLEMYQPSPLLAHALNETVQAVMKNRRETRNIQALSNHNYLKKVYEGAKPLFAVVRNEGKAEMQSVAAQEEDKRMAAIQYIERYASVGQLQFVENMPEFAVWKAWKTEQEKGYVA
;
A
#
# COMPACT_ATOMS: atom_id res chain seq x y z
N LEU A 1 -17.49 -18.20 39.38
CA LEU A 1 -16.07 -18.55 39.62
C LEU A 1 -15.48 -17.49 40.53
N LEU A 2 -14.97 -17.86 41.70
CA LEU A 2 -14.35 -16.95 42.67
C LEU A 2 -12.85 -17.31 42.73
N GLY A 3 -11.95 -16.33 42.65
CA GLY A 3 -10.49 -16.56 42.68
C GLY A 3 -9.73 -16.39 41.35
N LEU A 4 -10.35 -15.79 40.32
CA LEU A 4 -9.64 -15.42 39.08
C LEU A 4 -8.90 -14.08 39.26
N SER A 5 -7.77 -13.91 38.57
CA SER A 5 -6.97 -12.68 38.61
C SER A 5 -7.60 -11.49 37.84
N GLY A 6 -8.70 -11.71 37.13
CA GLY A 6 -9.41 -10.70 36.33
C GLY A 6 -10.70 -11.24 35.75
N VAL A 7 -11.45 -10.37 35.07
CA VAL A 7 -12.68 -10.75 34.36
C VAL A 7 -12.31 -11.34 32.99
N PRO A 8 -12.65 -12.60 32.70
CA PRO A 8 -12.40 -13.19 31.38
C PRO A 8 -13.26 -12.53 30.30
N ALA A 9 -12.80 -12.54 29.05
CA ALA A 9 -13.61 -12.03 27.94
C ALA A 9 -14.77 -13.00 27.66
N ALA A 10 -15.90 -12.46 27.20
CA ALA A 10 -17.03 -13.30 26.82
C ALA A 10 -16.63 -14.21 25.65
N GLY A 11 -16.82 -15.53 25.83
CA GLY A 11 -16.44 -16.54 24.83
C GLY A 11 -15.03 -17.12 25.00
N ASP A 12 -14.26 -16.71 26.00
CA ASP A 12 -12.95 -17.33 26.29
C ASP A 12 -13.10 -18.78 26.76
N GLU A 13 -12.31 -19.69 26.19
CA GLU A 13 -12.22 -21.08 26.64
C GLU A 13 -11.35 -21.21 27.90
N ALA A 14 -11.91 -21.86 28.93
CA ALA A 14 -11.20 -22.15 30.18
C ALA A 14 -10.65 -23.59 30.18
N THR A 15 -9.33 -23.72 30.27
CA THR A 15 -8.64 -25.01 30.38
C THR A 15 -8.00 -25.17 31.75
N VAL A 16 -8.26 -26.30 32.43
CA VAL A 16 -7.64 -26.61 33.72
C VAL A 16 -6.17 -26.99 33.52
N VAL A 17 -5.28 -26.34 34.26
CA VAL A 17 -3.83 -26.62 34.24
C VAL A 17 -3.44 -27.22 35.59
N ARG A 18 -2.53 -28.20 35.58
CA ARG A 18 -2.08 -28.91 36.80
C ARG A 18 -1.30 -28.01 37.77
N ASP A 19 -0.48 -27.11 37.23
CA ASP A 19 0.43 -26.26 38.01
C ASP A 19 0.14 -24.76 37.81
N GLU A 20 0.15 -23.99 38.89
CA GLU A 20 -0.04 -22.54 38.86
C GLU A 20 1.05 -21.82 38.03
N LYS A 21 2.30 -22.29 38.12
CA LYS A 21 3.41 -21.71 37.36
C LYS A 21 3.15 -21.78 35.85
N LYS A 22 2.69 -22.93 35.36
CA LYS A 22 2.36 -23.12 33.95
C LYS A 22 1.16 -22.28 33.53
N ALA A 23 0.14 -22.16 34.40
CA ALA A 23 -0.98 -21.27 34.15
C ALA A 23 -0.54 -19.80 34.01
N ARG A 24 0.37 -19.35 34.87
CA ARG A 24 0.91 -17.98 34.85
C ARG A 24 1.73 -17.70 33.59
N GLU A 25 2.59 -18.63 33.16
CA GLU A 25 3.37 -18.49 31.93
C GLU A 25 2.47 -18.39 30.69
N VAL A 26 1.46 -19.26 30.59
CA VAL A 26 0.50 -19.22 29.47
C VAL A 26 -0.30 -17.92 29.47
N ALA A 27 -0.74 -17.45 30.64
CA ALA A 27 -1.45 -16.17 30.76
C ALA A 27 -0.59 -14.98 30.32
N LEU A 28 0.68 -14.92 30.76
CA LEU A 28 1.62 -13.87 30.36
C LEU A 28 1.90 -13.91 28.86
N TYR A 29 2.06 -15.10 28.28
CA TYR A 29 2.24 -15.26 26.84
C TYR A 29 1.03 -14.74 26.06
N ARG A 30 -0.19 -15.12 26.45
CA ARG A 30 -1.43 -14.63 25.81
C ARG A 30 -1.57 -13.12 25.92
N GLN A 31 -1.29 -12.54 27.09
CA GLN A 31 -1.33 -11.10 27.31
C GLN A 31 -0.31 -10.35 26.45
N GLY A 32 0.92 -10.89 26.36
CA GLY A 32 1.97 -10.37 25.48
C GLY A 32 1.54 -10.41 24.02
N LYS A 33 1.00 -11.54 23.57
CA LYS A 33 0.56 -11.72 22.19
C LYS A 33 -0.59 -10.79 21.81
N PHE A 34 -1.57 -10.63 22.69
CA PHE A 34 -2.67 -9.69 22.48
C PHE A 34 -2.15 -8.24 22.31
N ARG A 35 -1.18 -7.84 23.13
CA ARG A 35 -0.56 -6.52 23.04
C ARG A 35 0.18 -6.34 21.71
N GLU A 36 0.94 -7.34 21.27
CA GLU A 36 1.63 -7.30 19.97
C GLU A 36 0.65 -7.14 18.82
N VAL A 37 -0.41 -7.96 18.79
CA VAL A 37 -1.43 -7.91 17.72
C VAL A 37 -2.13 -6.55 17.69
N LYS A 38 -2.52 -6.02 18.86
CA LYS A 38 -3.11 -4.69 18.95
C LYS A 38 -2.17 -3.61 18.42
N LEU A 39 -0.90 -3.63 18.83
CA LEU A 39 0.09 -2.66 18.38
C LEU A 39 0.27 -2.72 16.85
N MET A 40 0.29 -3.92 16.27
CA MET A 40 0.38 -4.10 14.83
C MET A 40 -0.86 -3.56 14.11
N GLN A 41 -2.05 -3.81 14.64
CA GLN A 41 -3.31 -3.28 14.09
C GLN A 41 -3.32 -1.76 14.10
N ASP A 42 -2.98 -1.13 15.23
CA ASP A 42 -2.89 0.34 15.34
C ASP A 42 -1.94 0.90 14.27
N VAL A 43 -0.78 0.27 14.05
CA VAL A 43 0.19 0.69 13.04
C VAL A 43 -0.35 0.54 11.63
N LEU A 44 -0.99 -0.57 11.30
CA LEU A 44 -1.53 -0.82 9.97
C LEU A 44 -2.76 0.04 9.66
N GLU A 45 -3.51 0.48 10.67
CA GLU A 45 -4.60 1.42 10.52
C GLU A 45 -4.10 2.84 10.19
N MET A 46 -2.99 3.26 10.80
CA MET A 46 -2.41 4.59 10.59
C MET A 46 -1.49 4.70 9.38
N TYR A 47 -0.80 3.63 9.00
CA TYR A 47 0.27 3.67 8.00
C TYR A 47 0.03 2.68 6.87
N GLN A 48 0.09 3.17 5.64
CA GLN A 48 0.03 2.32 4.45
C GLN A 48 1.31 1.48 4.32
N PRO A 49 1.20 0.20 3.94
CA PRO A 49 2.36 -0.65 3.63
C PRO A 49 3.21 0.00 2.53
N SER A 50 4.41 0.46 2.89
CA SER A 50 5.30 1.21 2.00
C SER A 50 6.78 0.99 2.38
N PRO A 51 7.73 1.25 1.47
CA PRO A 51 9.17 1.19 1.79
C PRO A 51 9.55 2.14 2.93
N LEU A 52 8.89 3.30 3.03
CA LEU A 52 9.04 4.23 4.14
C LEU A 52 8.67 3.58 5.48
N LEU A 53 7.54 2.86 5.53
CA LEU A 53 7.13 2.14 6.74
C LEU A 53 8.12 1.03 7.10
N ALA A 54 8.61 0.27 6.11
CA ALA A 54 9.59 -0.78 6.33
C ALA A 54 10.91 -0.23 6.92
N HIS A 55 11.40 0.88 6.37
CA HIS A 55 12.58 1.58 6.89
C HIS A 55 12.36 2.07 8.32
N ALA A 56 11.25 2.77 8.55
CA ALA A 56 10.93 3.30 9.87
C ALA A 56 10.79 2.19 10.92
N LEU A 57 10.17 1.05 10.56
CA LEU A 57 10.07 -0.12 11.44
C LEU A 57 11.46 -0.67 11.78
N ASN A 58 12.35 -0.84 10.80
CA ASN A 58 13.69 -1.34 11.06
C ASN A 58 14.48 -0.41 12.00
N GLU A 59 14.45 0.90 11.73
CA GLU A 59 15.08 1.90 12.60
C GLU A 59 14.50 1.87 14.03
N THR A 60 13.19 1.69 14.18
CA THR A 60 12.58 1.57 15.51
C THR A 60 13.07 0.35 16.27
N VAL A 61 13.20 -0.80 15.60
CA VAL A 61 13.72 -2.02 16.20
C VAL A 61 15.17 -1.80 16.65
N GLN A 62 16.02 -1.24 15.78
CA GLN A 62 17.42 -0.96 16.12
C GLN A 62 17.55 -0.03 17.33
N ALA A 63 16.75 1.05 17.37
CA ALA A 63 16.76 1.98 18.49
C ALA A 63 16.29 1.34 19.80
N VAL A 64 15.22 0.54 19.75
CA VAL A 64 14.73 -0.21 20.93
C VAL A 64 15.78 -1.21 21.41
N MET A 65 16.42 -1.94 20.49
CA MET A 65 17.49 -2.88 20.82
C MET A 65 18.70 -2.17 21.42
N LYS A 66 19.09 -1.01 20.88
CA LYS A 66 20.17 -0.17 21.41
C LYS A 66 19.84 0.30 22.83
N ASN A 67 18.65 0.89 23.03
CA ASN A 67 18.21 1.36 24.34
C ASN A 67 18.21 0.20 25.37
N ARG A 68 17.73 -0.99 24.99
CA ARG A 68 17.75 -2.18 25.85
C ARG A 68 19.16 -2.59 26.28
N ARG A 69 20.15 -2.45 25.41
CA ARG A 69 21.56 -2.74 25.74
C ARG A 69 22.13 -1.72 26.72
N GLU A 70 21.79 -0.45 26.55
CA GLU A 70 22.30 0.67 27.34
C GLU A 70 21.64 0.75 28.72
N THR A 71 20.31 0.71 28.78
CA THR A 71 19.54 0.95 30.01
C THR A 71 19.12 -0.32 30.73
N ARG A 72 19.34 -1.50 30.13
CA ARG A 72 18.82 -2.80 30.60
C ARG A 72 17.28 -2.83 30.76
N ASN A 73 16.56 -1.86 30.18
CA ASN A 73 15.11 -1.81 30.25
C ASN A 73 14.49 -2.78 29.24
N ILE A 74 14.17 -3.99 29.69
CA ILE A 74 13.57 -5.07 28.89
C ILE A 74 12.03 -5.00 28.82
N GLN A 75 11.40 -3.92 29.28
CA GLN A 75 9.95 -3.81 29.21
C GLN A 75 9.47 -3.81 27.75
N ALA A 76 8.29 -4.41 27.55
CA ALA A 76 7.63 -4.44 26.25
C ALA A 76 7.07 -3.06 25.89
N LEU A 77 7.08 -2.71 24.60
CA LEU A 77 6.51 -1.45 24.13
C LEU A 77 5.01 -1.40 24.45
N SER A 78 4.57 -0.26 24.97
CA SER A 78 3.15 0.03 25.23
C SER A 78 2.49 0.68 24.02
N ASN A 79 3.25 1.50 23.27
CA ASN A 79 2.76 2.29 22.15
C ASN A 79 3.80 2.36 21.00
N HIS A 80 3.34 2.80 19.83
CA HIS A 80 4.15 2.98 18.61
C HIS A 80 4.65 4.43 18.46
N ASN A 81 4.80 5.18 19.56
CA ASN A 81 5.21 6.59 19.51
C ASN A 81 6.59 6.80 18.89
N TYR A 82 7.51 5.85 19.11
CA TYR A 82 8.83 5.91 18.49
C TYR A 82 8.73 5.76 16.97
N LEU A 83 7.92 4.80 16.49
CA LEU A 83 7.64 4.61 15.07
C LEU A 83 7.04 5.86 14.44
N LYS A 84 6.09 6.50 15.13
CA LYS A 84 5.52 7.77 14.67
C LYS A 84 6.61 8.82 14.44
N LYS A 85 7.53 9.03 15.39
CA LYS A 85 8.61 10.01 15.26
C LYS A 85 9.57 9.68 14.11
N VAL A 86 9.97 8.42 14.00
CA VAL A 86 10.89 7.96 12.95
C VAL A 86 10.25 8.05 11.57
N TYR A 87 8.98 7.64 11.45
CA TYR A 87 8.23 7.72 10.21
C TYR A 87 8.10 9.17 9.72
N GLU A 88 7.69 10.09 10.58
CA GLU A 88 7.61 11.52 10.26
C GLU A 88 8.97 12.11 9.85
N GLY A 89 10.05 11.72 10.53
CA GLY A 89 11.41 12.16 10.21
C GLY A 89 11.95 11.59 8.90
N ALA A 90 11.54 10.38 8.52
CA ALA A 90 11.96 9.70 7.29
C ALA A 90 11.11 10.08 6.06
N LYS A 91 9.92 10.67 6.23
CA LYS A 91 9.06 11.15 5.13
C LYS A 91 9.81 11.91 4.02
N PRO A 92 10.63 12.94 4.30
CA PRO A 92 11.32 13.69 3.24
C PRO A 92 12.31 12.84 2.44
N LEU A 93 12.93 11.83 3.06
CA LEU A 93 13.89 10.95 2.40
C LEU A 93 13.21 10.09 1.32
N PHE A 94 11.99 9.62 1.60
CA PHE A 94 11.23 8.75 0.70
C PHE A 94 10.26 9.51 -0.21
N ALA A 95 10.07 10.82 0.00
CA ALA A 95 9.25 11.67 -0.88
C ALA A 95 9.78 11.73 -2.32
N VAL A 96 11.08 11.50 -2.51
CA VAL A 96 11.73 11.47 -3.83
C VAL A 96 11.51 10.12 -4.54
N VAL A 97 11.07 9.09 -3.84
CA VAL A 97 10.82 7.77 -4.42
C VAL A 97 9.35 7.66 -4.83
N ARG A 98 9.03 8.15 -6.03
CA ARG A 98 8.22 7.44 -7.05
C ARG A 98 7.88 8.38 -8.21
N ASN A 99 8.58 8.18 -9.32
CA ASN A 99 7.94 8.27 -10.63
C ASN A 99 7.63 6.88 -11.19
N GLU A 100 7.72 5.79 -10.40
CA GLU A 100 7.55 4.42 -10.92
C GLU A 100 6.07 4.02 -11.07
N GLY A 101 5.22 4.33 -10.09
CA GLY A 101 3.76 4.11 -10.22
C GLY A 101 3.10 5.08 -11.20
N LYS A 102 3.66 6.28 -11.38
CA LYS A 102 3.28 7.18 -12.47
C LYS A 102 3.83 6.66 -13.80
N ALA A 103 5.04 6.10 -13.86
CA ALA A 103 5.61 5.54 -15.09
C ALA A 103 4.87 4.29 -15.58
N GLU A 104 4.29 3.47 -14.71
CA GLU A 104 3.44 2.34 -15.15
C GLU A 104 2.12 2.85 -15.75
N MET A 105 1.42 3.78 -15.08
CA MET A 105 0.20 4.37 -15.63
C MET A 105 0.46 5.23 -16.87
N GLN A 106 1.58 5.95 -16.91
CA GLN A 106 1.99 6.79 -18.02
C GLN A 106 2.58 5.96 -19.16
N SER A 107 3.17 4.78 -18.89
CA SER A 107 3.61 3.86 -19.95
C SER A 107 2.42 3.12 -20.58
N VAL A 108 1.42 2.71 -19.80
CA VAL A 108 0.19 2.13 -20.35
C VAL A 108 -0.62 3.18 -21.12
N ALA A 109 -0.79 4.38 -20.56
CA ALA A 109 -1.46 5.48 -21.27
C ALA A 109 -0.68 5.91 -22.53
N ALA A 110 0.65 6.02 -22.47
CA ALA A 110 1.47 6.31 -23.64
C ALA A 110 1.38 5.19 -24.69
N GLN A 111 1.31 3.92 -24.28
CA GLN A 111 1.12 2.79 -25.20
C GLN A 111 -0.26 2.80 -25.85
N GLU A 112 -1.30 3.22 -25.11
CA GLU A 112 -2.65 3.38 -25.66
C GLU A 112 -2.72 4.57 -26.63
N GLU A 113 -2.06 5.68 -26.31
CA GLU A 113 -1.93 6.84 -27.19
C GLU A 113 -1.12 6.50 -28.46
N ASP A 114 -0.02 5.75 -28.34
CA ASP A 114 0.78 5.29 -29.48
C ASP A 114 -0.03 4.38 -30.41
N LYS A 115 -0.82 3.46 -29.85
CA LYS A 115 -1.74 2.60 -30.62
C LYS A 115 -2.83 3.43 -31.29
N ARG A 116 -3.41 4.42 -30.60
CA ARG A 116 -4.40 5.36 -31.17
C ARG A 116 -3.80 6.14 -32.34
N MET A 117 -2.58 6.65 -32.19
CA MET A 117 -1.87 7.41 -33.22
C MET A 117 -1.50 6.53 -34.42
N ALA A 118 -1.06 5.29 -34.19
CA ALA A 118 -0.78 4.33 -35.25
C ALA A 118 -2.05 3.99 -36.06
N ALA A 119 -3.19 3.78 -35.39
CA ALA A 119 -4.48 3.55 -36.04
C ALA A 119 -4.90 4.75 -36.91
N ILE A 120 -4.79 5.99 -36.38
CA ILE A 120 -5.12 7.21 -37.13
C ILE A 120 -4.23 7.34 -38.38
N GLN A 121 -2.91 7.13 -38.23
CA GLN A 121 -1.97 7.19 -39.35
C GLN A 121 -2.23 6.10 -40.41
N TYR A 122 -2.65 4.90 -39.98
CA TYR A 122 -3.00 3.83 -40.90
C TYR A 122 -4.18 4.23 -41.79
N ILE A 123 -5.28 4.72 -41.20
CA ILE A 123 -6.45 5.20 -41.95
C ILE A 123 -6.08 6.38 -42.87
N GLU A 124 -5.27 7.33 -42.38
CA GLU A 124 -4.90 8.52 -43.15
C GLU A 124 -4.07 8.20 -44.40
N ARG A 125 -3.28 7.11 -44.39
CA ARG A 125 -2.59 6.61 -45.59
C ARG A 125 -3.57 6.15 -46.68
N TYR A 126 -4.71 5.55 -46.31
CA TYR A 126 -5.74 5.18 -47.29
C TYR A 126 -6.60 6.38 -47.68
N ALA A 127 -6.79 7.35 -46.78
CA ALA A 127 -7.46 8.61 -47.06
C ALA A 127 -6.73 9.43 -48.13
N SER A 128 -5.40 9.52 -48.04
CA SER A 128 -4.58 10.29 -49.00
C SER A 128 -4.56 9.68 -50.41
N VAL A 129 -4.75 8.36 -50.51
CA VAL A 129 -4.86 7.61 -51.78
C VAL A 129 -6.31 7.58 -52.29
N GLY A 130 -7.28 8.13 -51.54
CA GLY A 130 -8.69 8.19 -51.92
C GLY A 130 -9.43 6.84 -51.79
N GLN A 131 -8.87 5.89 -51.05
CA GLN A 131 -9.34 4.50 -50.95
C GLN A 131 -10.01 4.19 -49.59
N LEU A 132 -10.80 5.13 -49.08
CA LEU A 132 -11.47 5.01 -47.77
C LEU A 132 -12.50 3.89 -47.69
N GLN A 133 -13.11 3.52 -48.81
CA GLN A 133 -14.13 2.47 -48.89
C GLN A 133 -13.62 1.09 -48.42
N PHE A 134 -12.31 0.83 -48.54
CA PHE A 134 -11.71 -0.43 -48.11
C PHE A 134 -11.48 -0.54 -46.61
N VAL A 135 -11.54 0.58 -45.89
CA VAL A 135 -11.18 0.68 -44.47
C VAL A 135 -12.37 1.08 -43.60
N GLU A 136 -13.52 1.37 -44.20
CA GLU A 136 -14.74 1.84 -43.54
C GLU A 136 -15.31 0.84 -42.51
N ASN A 137 -15.11 -0.46 -42.72
CA ASN A 137 -15.59 -1.52 -41.83
C ASN A 137 -14.65 -1.83 -40.64
N MET A 138 -13.49 -1.17 -40.55
CA MET A 138 -12.51 -1.43 -39.49
C MET A 138 -12.80 -0.60 -38.23
N PRO A 139 -12.52 -1.13 -37.03
CA PRO A 139 -12.72 -0.40 -35.77
C PRO A 139 -11.83 0.87 -35.67
N GLU A 140 -10.68 0.85 -36.32
CA GLU A 140 -9.74 1.98 -36.41
C GLU A 140 -10.35 3.19 -37.14
N PHE A 141 -11.27 2.96 -38.08
CA PHE A 141 -11.97 4.02 -38.82
C PHE A 141 -12.87 4.87 -37.92
N ALA A 142 -13.48 4.27 -36.89
CA ALA A 142 -14.27 4.99 -35.90
C ALA A 142 -13.39 5.94 -35.06
N VAL A 143 -12.19 5.49 -34.68
CA VAL A 143 -11.21 6.30 -33.94
C VAL A 143 -10.73 7.48 -34.79
N TRP A 144 -10.45 7.26 -36.08
CA TRP A 144 -10.07 8.32 -37.01
C TRP A 144 -11.19 9.35 -37.23
N LYS A 145 -12.44 8.90 -37.36
CA LYS A 145 -13.61 9.78 -37.50
C LYS A 145 -13.80 10.67 -36.26
N ALA A 146 -13.69 10.09 -35.07
CA ALA A 146 -13.72 10.86 -33.82
C ALA A 146 -12.58 11.90 -33.75
N TRP A 147 -11.36 11.53 -34.13
CA TRP A 147 -10.22 12.46 -34.20
C TRP A 147 -10.46 13.62 -35.19
N LYS A 148 -11.00 13.36 -36.39
CA LYS A 148 -11.34 14.42 -37.35
C LYS A 148 -12.39 15.39 -36.78
N THR A 149 -13.40 14.89 -36.09
CA THR A 149 -14.41 15.76 -35.44
C THR A 149 -13.84 16.59 -34.29
N GLU A 150 -12.83 16.08 -33.57
CA GLU A 150 -12.09 16.83 -32.54
C GLU A 150 -11.25 17.96 -33.17
N GLN A 151 -10.59 17.69 -34.30
CA GLN A 151 -9.81 18.69 -35.06
C GLN A 151 -10.69 19.81 -35.62
N GLU A 152 -11.87 19.48 -36.17
CA GLU A 152 -12.81 20.47 -36.68
C GLU A 152 -13.36 21.37 -35.57
N LYS A 153 -13.66 20.82 -34.39
CA LYS A 153 -14.07 21.62 -33.21
C LYS A 153 -12.97 22.54 -32.70
N GLY A 154 -11.71 22.14 -32.80
CA GLY A 154 -10.55 22.95 -32.41
C GLY A 154 -10.27 24.13 -33.34
N TYR A 155 -10.81 24.14 -34.56
CA TYR A 155 -10.62 25.22 -35.55
C TYR A 155 -11.76 26.26 -35.53
N VAL A 156 -12.86 25.98 -34.82
CA VAL A 156 -14.09 26.80 -34.80
C VAL A 156 -14.25 27.56 -33.46
N ALA A 157 -13.25 27.48 -32.57
CA ALA A 157 -13.15 28.27 -31.33
C ALA A 157 -12.08 29.36 -31.46
#